data_AF-A0A9X0YFM5-F1
#
_entry.id   AF-A0A9X0YFM5-F1
#
_cell.length_a   1.000
_cell.length_b   1.000
_cell.length_c   1.000
_cell.angle_alpha   90.00
_cell.angle_beta   90.00
_cell.angle_gamma   90.00
#
_symmetry.space_group_name_H-M   'P 1'
#
loop_
_entity.id
_entity.type
_entity.pdbx_description
1 polymer ?
#
loop_
_entity_poly.entity_id
_entity_poly.type
_entity_poly.pdbx_seq_one_letter_code
_entity_poly.pdbx_strand_id
1 'polypeptide(L)'
;SQERSELLAIKRPGQPFVAFPVADEQLQAMGHYTASVAVHSELRLVALTAPRGNRFFIWDMDSGELSLDGPLPDCAGVGAVANGFVVTSGQGRCRFYDCRQQPLVATPLALPAGLWDNHLHLI
;
A
#
# COMPACT_ATOMS: atom_id res chain seq x y z
N SER A 1 -22.81 -15.85 5.72
CA SER A 1 -21.62 -15.42 6.47
C SER A 1 -20.48 -15.33 5.47
N GLN A 2 -20.13 -14.13 5.00
CA GLN A 2 -18.89 -13.96 4.24
C GLN A 2 -17.73 -14.07 5.23
N GLU A 3 -16.80 -14.97 4.95
CA GLU A 3 -15.62 -15.21 5.78
C GLU A 3 -14.76 -13.93 5.84
N ARG A 4 -14.55 -13.41 7.05
CA ARG A 4 -13.67 -12.25 7.29
C ARG A 4 -12.23 -12.74 7.25
N SER A 5 -11.50 -12.39 6.19
CA SER A 5 -10.06 -12.65 6.10
C SER A 5 -9.30 -11.40 6.53
N GLU A 6 -8.60 -11.46 7.67
CA GLU A 6 -7.69 -10.40 8.10
C GLU A 6 -6.41 -10.48 7.24
N LEU A 7 -6.25 -9.55 6.29
CA LEU A 7 -5.18 -9.59 5.28
C LEU A 7 -3.94 -8.77 5.68
N LEU A 8 -3.99 -8.07 6.80
CA LEU A 8 -2.90 -7.26 7.33
C LEU A 8 -2.81 -7.47 8.84
N ALA A 9 -1.60 -7.71 9.32
CA ALA A 9 -1.29 -7.84 10.74
C ALA A 9 -0.08 -6.96 11.08
N ILE A 10 -0.06 -6.45 12.31
CA ILE A 10 1.05 -5.70 12.87
C ILE A 10 1.67 -6.48 14.03
N LYS A 11 2.99 -6.43 14.14
CA LYS A 11 3.74 -6.97 15.28
C LYS A 11 4.68 -5.90 15.81
N ARG A 12 4.55 -5.61 17.10
CA ARG A 12 5.47 -4.73 17.82
C ARG A 12 6.53 -5.57 18.55
N PRO A 13 7.73 -5.03 18.85
CA PRO A 13 8.73 -5.73 19.64
C PRO A 13 8.16 -6.23 20.96
N GLY A 14 8.37 -7.52 21.27
CA GLY A 14 7.85 -8.15 22.49
C GLY A 14 6.36 -8.46 22.52
N GLN A 15 5.59 -8.11 21.48
CA GLN A 15 4.14 -8.36 21.40
C GLN A 15 3.81 -9.47 20.38
N PRO A 16 2.66 -10.15 20.52
CA PRO A 16 2.17 -11.06 19.49
C PRO A 16 1.81 -10.32 18.20
N PHE A 17 1.63 -11.06 17.10
CA PHE A 17 0.94 -10.52 15.94
C PHE A 17 -0.51 -10.22 16.31
N VAL A 18 -0.98 -9.05 15.90
CA VAL A 18 -2.38 -8.64 16.02
C VAL A 18 -2.88 -8.21 14.65
N ALA A 19 -4.16 -8.48 14.38
CA ALA A 19 -4.80 -7.98 13.17
C ALA A 19 -4.70 -6.45 13.14
N PHE A 20 -4.33 -5.89 11.99
CA PHE A 20 -4.39 -4.44 11.80
C PHE A 20 -5.86 -4.02 11.64
N PRO A 21 -6.30 -2.89 12.21
CA PRO A 21 -7.71 -2.48 12.23
C PRO A 21 -8.16 -1.92 10.87
N VAL A 22 -8.08 -2.73 9.81
CA VAL A 22 -8.62 -2.42 8.49
C VAL A 22 -10.15 -2.47 8.55
N ALA A 23 -10.83 -1.46 8.00
CA ALA A 23 -12.28 -1.44 7.96
C ALA A 23 -12.85 -2.55 7.05
N ASP A 24 -14.05 -3.04 7.35
CA ASP A 24 -14.66 -4.16 6.63
C ASP A 24 -14.85 -3.86 5.13
N GLU A 25 -15.21 -2.61 4.79
CA GLU A 25 -15.36 -2.18 3.40
C GLU A 25 -14.03 -2.25 2.64
N GLN A 26 -12.92 -1.93 3.32
CA GLN A 26 -11.57 -1.99 2.74
C GLN A 26 -11.13 -3.45 2.55
N LEU A 27 -11.36 -4.32 3.53
CA LEU A 27 -11.07 -5.76 3.41
C LEU A 27 -11.84 -6.40 2.25
N GLN A 28 -13.12 -6.06 2.09
CA GLN A 28 -13.92 -6.52 0.96
C GLN A 28 -13.37 -6.02 -0.37
N ALA A 29 -12.97 -4.74 -0.43
CA ALA A 29 -12.36 -4.15 -1.62
C ALA A 29 -11.04 -4.82 -2.03
N MET A 30 -10.34 -5.50 -1.12
CA MET A 30 -9.10 -6.22 -1.44
C MET A 30 -9.32 -7.52 -2.22
N GLY A 31 -10.54 -8.08 -2.25
CA GLY A 31 -10.81 -9.33 -2.95
C GLY A 31 -10.00 -10.52 -2.42
N HIS A 32 -9.76 -10.52 -1.10
CA HIS A 32 -9.05 -11.57 -0.36
C HIS A 32 -7.62 -11.79 -0.85
N TYR A 33 -6.98 -10.76 -1.39
CA TYR A 33 -5.61 -10.82 -1.89
C TYR A 33 -4.89 -9.47 -1.81
N THR A 34 -3.69 -9.52 -1.26
CA THR A 34 -2.76 -8.39 -1.18
C THR A 34 -1.42 -8.83 -1.76
N ALA A 35 -0.67 -7.90 -2.37
CA ALA A 35 0.58 -8.24 -3.06
C ALA A 35 1.84 -7.75 -2.34
N SER A 36 1.85 -6.49 -1.90
CA SER A 36 3.00 -5.88 -1.26
C SER A 36 2.57 -4.98 -0.11
N VAL A 37 3.44 -4.90 0.89
CA VAL A 37 3.26 -4.05 2.07
C VAL A 37 4.56 -3.32 2.35
N ALA A 38 4.47 -2.04 2.70
CA ALA A 38 5.61 -1.23 3.10
C ALA A 38 5.28 -0.45 4.37
N VAL A 39 6.27 -0.34 5.26
CA VAL A 39 6.19 0.48 6.46
C VAL A 39 7.10 1.69 6.28
N HIS A 40 6.55 2.89 6.45
CA HIS A 40 7.33 4.11 6.57
C HIS A 40 7.46 4.47 8.04
N SER A 41 8.61 4.15 8.64
CA SER A 41 8.84 4.29 10.08
C SER A 41 8.79 5.74 10.56
N GLU A 42 9.39 6.68 9.83
CA GLU A 42 9.45 8.10 10.24
C GLU A 42 8.08 8.78 10.20
N LEU A 43 7.30 8.56 9.14
CA LEU A 43 5.95 9.12 8.98
C LEU A 43 4.88 8.32 9.73
N ARG A 44 5.24 7.18 10.35
CA ARG A 44 4.29 6.27 11.02
C ARG A 44 3.18 5.77 10.09
N LEU A 45 3.51 5.45 8.83
CA LEU A 45 2.52 4.98 7.84
C LEU A 45 2.75 3.52 7.45
N VAL A 46 1.67 2.83 7.11
CA VAL A 46 1.70 1.53 6.43
C VAL A 46 0.95 1.63 5.11
N ALA A 47 1.53 1.09 4.05
CA ALA A 47 0.95 1.08 2.71
C ALA A 47 0.82 -0.35 2.19
N LEU A 48 -0.25 -0.61 1.43
CA LEU A 48 -0.57 -1.94 0.92
C LEU A 48 -1.19 -1.89 -0.47
N THR A 49 -0.82 -2.82 -1.33
CA THR A 49 -1.42 -3.02 -2.66
C THR A 49 -2.37 -4.21 -2.66
N ALA A 50 -3.55 -4.04 -3.27
CA ALA A 50 -4.55 -5.08 -3.44
C ALA A 50 -4.93 -5.21 -4.93
N PRO A 51 -4.20 -6.06 -5.69
CA PRO A 51 -4.29 -6.06 -7.17
C PRO A 51 -5.67 -6.48 -7.68
N ARG A 52 -6.31 -7.48 -7.04
CA ARG A 52 -7.66 -7.93 -7.41
C ARG A 52 -8.70 -6.83 -7.25
N GLY A 53 -8.52 -5.98 -6.25
CA GLY A 53 -9.35 -4.81 -6.01
C GLY A 53 -9.01 -3.61 -6.90
N ASN A 54 -7.86 -3.62 -7.58
CA ASN A 54 -7.27 -2.44 -8.20
C ASN A 54 -7.14 -1.28 -7.20
N ARG A 55 -6.75 -1.58 -5.95
CA ARG A 55 -6.66 -0.61 -4.85
C ARG A 55 -5.24 -0.49 -4.30
N PHE A 56 -4.91 0.73 -3.89
CA PHE A 56 -3.73 1.05 -3.11
C PHE A 56 -4.17 1.82 -1.85
N PHE A 57 -3.69 1.37 -0.71
CA PHE A 57 -4.07 1.91 0.58
C PHE A 57 -2.87 2.47 1.34
N ILE A 58 -3.11 3.53 2.12
CA ILE A 58 -2.19 4.05 3.12
C ILE A 58 -2.99 4.31 4.40
N TRP A 59 -2.49 3.81 5.52
CA TRP A 59 -3.03 4.08 6.86
C TRP A 59 -1.98 4.68 7.77
N ASP A 60 -2.43 5.45 8.75
CA ASP A 60 -1.66 5.71 9.96
C ASP A 60 -1.44 4.38 10.70
N MET A 61 -0.19 4.08 11.02
CA MET A 61 0.21 2.79 11.57
C MET A 61 -0.11 2.63 13.06
N ASP A 62 -0.34 3.73 13.77
CA ASP A 62 -0.62 3.71 15.20
C ASP A 62 -2.11 3.76 15.49
N SER A 63 -2.86 4.63 14.82
CA SER A 63 -4.30 4.77 14.98
C SER A 63 -5.10 3.82 14.09
N GLY A 64 -4.54 3.40 12.95
CA GLY A 64 -5.28 2.67 11.93
C GLY A 64 -6.16 3.55 11.04
N GLU A 65 -6.10 4.87 11.20
CA GLU A 65 -6.88 5.79 10.38
C GLU A 65 -6.45 5.73 8.92
N LEU A 66 -7.43 5.63 8.02
CA LEU A 66 -7.19 5.63 6.59
C LEU A 66 -6.71 7.01 6.13
N SER A 67 -5.53 7.05 5.52
CA SER A 67 -4.99 8.25 4.87
C SER A 67 -5.30 8.28 3.38
N LEU A 68 -5.27 7.12 2.71
CA LEU A 68 -5.55 6.99 1.28
C LEU A 68 -6.22 5.64 0.99
N ASP A 69 -7.30 5.68 0.21
CA ASP A 69 -7.83 4.51 -0.50
C ASP A 69 -8.03 4.88 -1.98
N GLY A 70 -6.99 4.62 -2.78
CA GLY A 70 -6.86 5.12 -4.15
C GLY A 70 -6.99 4.02 -5.21
N PRO A 71 -7.60 4.31 -6.38
CA PRO A 71 -7.59 3.38 -7.49
C PRO A 71 -6.19 3.26 -8.10
N LEU A 72 -5.69 2.04 -8.18
CA LEU A 72 -4.43 1.71 -8.84
C LEU A 72 -4.56 0.35 -9.56
N PRO A 73 -4.97 0.36 -10.83
CA PRO A 73 -5.18 -0.86 -11.57
C PRO A 73 -3.90 -1.64 -11.77
N ASP A 74 -3.97 -2.96 -11.57
CA ASP A 74 -2.84 -3.88 -11.75
C ASP A 74 -1.62 -3.51 -10.91
N CYS A 75 -1.84 -2.92 -9.72
CA CYS A 75 -0.78 -2.60 -8.76
C CYS A 75 -0.06 -3.88 -8.29
N ALA A 76 1.20 -3.76 -7.87
CA ALA A 76 1.89 -4.85 -7.19
C ALA A 76 2.88 -4.34 -6.15
N GLY A 77 4.02 -3.80 -6.55
CA GLY A 77 5.06 -3.35 -5.62
C GLY A 77 4.69 -2.04 -4.91
N VAL A 78 4.99 -1.96 -3.61
CA VAL A 78 5.06 -0.70 -2.86
C VAL A 78 6.36 -0.67 -2.06
N GLY A 79 7.00 0.50 -2.01
CA GLY A 79 8.22 0.73 -1.25
C GLY A 79 8.18 2.10 -0.56
N ALA A 80 8.65 2.15 0.69
CA ALA A 80 8.75 3.40 1.43
C ALA A 80 10.02 4.16 1.01
N VAL A 81 9.86 5.46 0.75
CA VAL A 81 10.93 6.42 0.44
C VAL A 81 10.81 7.62 1.37
N ALA A 82 11.83 8.47 1.48
CA ALA A 82 11.95 9.51 2.52
C ALA A 82 10.68 10.37 2.80
N ASN A 83 9.86 10.62 1.79
CA ASN A 83 8.67 11.47 1.91
C ASN A 83 7.35 10.71 1.68
N GLY A 84 7.36 9.38 1.57
CA GLY A 84 6.13 8.61 1.32
C GLY A 84 6.38 7.29 0.62
N PHE A 85 5.65 7.02 -0.46
CA PHE A 85 5.66 5.71 -1.11
C PHE A 85 5.83 5.78 -2.61
N VAL A 86 6.60 4.84 -3.15
CA VAL A 86 6.62 4.52 -4.57
C VAL A 86 5.79 3.26 -4.80
N VAL A 87 4.93 3.27 -5.82
CA VAL A 87 4.05 2.15 -6.15
C VAL A 87 4.14 1.84 -7.64
N THR A 88 4.23 0.56 -7.97
CA THR A 88 4.37 0.05 -9.34
C THR A 88 3.11 -0.70 -9.79
N SER A 89 2.88 -0.76 -11.10
CA SER A 89 1.82 -1.58 -11.70
C SER A 89 2.31 -2.35 -12.93
N GLY A 90 1.65 -3.46 -13.27
CA GLY A 90 1.99 -4.30 -14.43
C GLY A 90 1.71 -3.63 -15.78
N GLN A 91 1.12 -2.43 -15.78
CA GLN A 91 1.02 -1.57 -16.97
C GLN A 91 2.32 -0.77 -17.24
N GLY A 92 3.43 -1.11 -16.60
CA GLY A 92 4.70 -0.38 -16.74
C GLY A 92 4.64 1.04 -16.18
N ARG A 93 3.84 1.26 -15.12
CA ARG A 93 3.68 2.57 -14.48
C ARG A 93 4.30 2.56 -13.09
N CYS A 94 4.89 3.69 -12.73
CA CYS A 94 5.43 3.96 -11.41
C CYS A 94 4.87 5.30 -10.92
N ARG A 95 4.44 5.36 -9.66
CA ARG A 95 3.86 6.56 -9.05
C ARG A 95 4.50 6.82 -7.71
N PHE A 96 4.75 8.09 -7.42
CA PHE A 96 5.17 8.57 -6.11
C PHE A 96 3.99 9.23 -5.39
N TYR A 97 3.79 8.90 -4.13
CA TYR A 97 2.86 9.55 -3.23
C TYR A 97 3.68 10.30 -2.17
N ASP A 98 3.66 11.64 -2.23
CA ASP A 98 4.25 12.49 -1.20
C ASP A 98 3.29 12.57 -0.01
N CYS A 99 3.65 11.86 1.06
CA CYS A 99 2.87 11.76 2.28
C CYS A 99 3.07 12.94 3.23
N ARG A 100 3.90 13.93 2.87
CA ARG A 100 4.02 15.20 3.62
C ARG A 100 3.06 16.27 3.13
N GLN A 101 2.38 16.03 2.00
CA GLN A 101 1.44 16.96 1.40
C GLN A 101 0.00 16.49 1.57
N GLN A 102 -0.92 17.45 1.61
CA GLN A 102 -2.35 17.18 1.58
C GLN A 102 -2.99 18.03 0.48
N PRO A 103 -3.85 17.45 -0.38
CA PRO A 103 -4.24 16.03 -0.40
C PRO A 103 -3.12 15.10 -0.90
N LEU A 104 -3.21 13.81 -0.58
CA LEU A 104 -2.31 12.78 -1.11
C LEU A 104 -2.57 12.57 -2.60
N VAL A 105 -1.73 13.15 -3.46
CA VAL A 105 -1.85 13.05 -4.92
C VAL A 105 -0.69 12.24 -5.49
N ALA A 106 -1.02 11.34 -6.41
CA ALA A 106 -0.03 10.53 -7.10
C ALA A 106 0.70 11.35 -8.16
N THR A 107 2.03 11.36 -8.11
CA THR A 107 2.89 11.92 -9.15
C THR A 107 3.47 10.79 -10.01
N PRO A 108 3.26 10.77 -11.33
CA PRO A 108 3.88 9.78 -12.20
C PRO A 108 5.41 9.89 -12.16
N LEU A 109 6.08 8.75 -12.06
CA LEU A 109 7.53 8.64 -12.22
C LEU A 109 7.85 8.11 -13.62
N ALA A 110 8.77 8.78 -14.31
CA ALA A 110 9.25 8.33 -15.61
C ALA A 110 10.14 7.09 -15.43
N LEU A 111 9.74 5.98 -16.03
CA LEU A 111 10.59 4.80 -16.16
C LEU A 111 11.39 4.90 -17.46
N PRO A 112 12.64 4.38 -17.50
CA PRO A 112 13.37 4.25 -18.75
C PRO A 112 12.59 3.37 -19.74
N ALA A 113 12.84 3.57 -21.04
CA ALA A 113 12.19 2.78 -22.09
C ALA A 113 12.49 1.28 -21.90
N GLY A 114 11.44 0.46 -21.89
CA GLY A 114 11.57 -0.98 -21.69
C GLY A 114 10.26 -1.63 -21.25
N LEU A 115 10.31 -2.96 -21.09
CA LEU A 115 9.26 -3.73 -20.45
C LEU A 115 9.69 -3.97 -19.00
N TRP A 116 8.89 -3.47 -18.07
CA TRP A 116 9.14 -3.59 -16.64
C TRP A 116 8.12 -4.55 -16.04
N ASP A 117 8.62 -5.46 -15.21
CA ASP A 117 7.75 -6.19 -14.29
C ASP A 117 7.25 -5.23 -13.18
N ASN A 118 6.24 -5.65 -12.43
CA ASN A 118 5.60 -4.87 -11.39
C ASN A 118 6.21 -5.07 -9.98
N HIS A 119 7.16 -5.99 -9.81
CA HIS A 119 7.88 -6.16 -8.55
C HIS A 119 8.85 -4.99 -8.30
N LEU A 120 8.85 -4.47 -7.07
CA LEU A 120 9.65 -3.33 -6.66
C LEU A 120 10.70 -3.76 -5.63
N HIS A 121 11.94 -3.32 -5.84
CA HIS A 121 13.01 -3.41 -4.86
C HIS A 121 13.69 -2.04 -4.73
N LEU A 122 13.80 -1.54 -3.51
CA LEU A 122 14.53 -0.32 -3.18
C LEU A 122 15.95 -0.70 -2.71
N ILE A 123 16.94 0.09 -3.12
CA ILE A 123 18.36 -0.09 -2.78
C ILE A 123 18.80 1.06 -1.88
#